data_AF-A0A1F9Y0G6-F1
#
_entry.id   AF-A0A1F9Y0G6-F1
#
_cell.length_a   1.000
_cell.length_b   1.000
_cell.length_c   1.000
_cell.angle_alpha   90.00
_cell.angle_beta   90.00
_cell.angle_gamma   90.00
#
_symmetry.space_group_name_H-M   'P 1'
#
loop_
_entity.id
_entity.type
_entity.pdbx_description
1 polymer ?
#
loop_
_entity_poly.entity_id
_entity_poly.type
_entity_poly.pdbx_seq_one_letter_code
_entity_poly.pdbx_strand_id
1 'polypeptide(L)'
;MSSRPLRIALRTVHILGFSVLFGGHWFNLPREALLPWLYWTIFSGAGITALEIYAGFDWFLQLAGVMVLGKLVILSLIPLFWEQRLTLLSFVMIIGSVGSHMPGSLRHFRLFPLRKRSV
;
A
#
# COMPACT_ATOMS: atom_id res chain seq x y z
N MET A 1 -13.79 1.03 -20.07
CA MET A 1 -14.54 1.21 -18.79
C MET A 1 -13.70 2.04 -17.84
N SER A 2 -14.25 3.10 -17.25
CA SER A 2 -13.52 3.93 -16.28
C SER A 2 -13.14 3.06 -15.08
N SER A 3 -11.86 2.78 -14.88
CA SER A 3 -11.36 2.02 -13.71
C SER A 3 -11.48 2.79 -12.38
N ARG A 4 -12.15 3.95 -12.39
CA ARG A 4 -12.36 4.85 -11.25
C ARG A 4 -13.22 4.22 -10.15
N PRO A 5 -14.43 3.67 -10.40
CA PRO A 5 -15.24 3.07 -9.35
C PRO A 5 -14.56 1.88 -8.68
N LEU A 6 -13.87 1.05 -9.47
CA LEU A 6 -13.11 -0.09 -8.95
C LEU A 6 -11.95 0.35 -8.02
N ARG A 7 -11.21 1.40 -8.41
CA ARG A 7 -10.16 1.98 -7.55
C ARG A 7 -10.71 2.51 -6.23
N ILE A 8 -11.89 3.13 -6.25
CA ILE A 8 -12.57 3.63 -5.05
C ILE A 8 -12.98 2.45 -4.18
N ALA A 9 -13.67 1.45 -4.73
CA ALA A 9 -14.12 0.27 -4.00
C ALA A 9 -12.95 -0.46 -3.33
N LEU A 10 -11.85 -0.70 -4.05
CA LEU A 10 -10.67 -1.35 -3.50
C LEU A 10 -10.02 -0.53 -2.39
N ARG A 11 -9.94 0.81 -2.51
CA ARG A 11 -9.44 1.67 -1.42
C ARG A 11 -10.33 1.62 -0.20
N THR A 12 -11.65 1.64 -0.38
CA THR A 12 -12.60 1.53 0.73
C THR A 12 -12.40 0.21 1.48
N VAL A 13 -12.36 -0.91 0.76
CA VAL A 13 -12.10 -2.24 1.35
C VAL A 13 -10.75 -2.26 2.05
N HIS A 14 -9.71 -1.69 1.43
CA HIS A 14 -8.37 -1.64 1.99
C HIS A 14 -8.31 -0.84 3.30
N ILE A 15 -8.92 0.34 3.36
CA ILE A 15 -8.94 1.19 4.55
C ILE A 15 -9.76 0.55 5.67
N LEU A 16 -10.89 -0.09 5.35
CA LEU A 16 -11.70 -0.82 6.32
C LEU A 16 -10.92 -2.00 6.91
N GLY A 17 -10.32 -2.83 6.06
CA GLY A 17 -9.52 -3.98 6.49
C GLY A 17 -8.32 -3.55 7.33
N PHE A 18 -7.60 -2.51 6.90
CA PHE A 18 -6.46 -1.99 7.65
C PHE A 18 -6.87 -1.42 9.00
N SER A 19 -7.99 -0.70 9.09
CA SER A 19 -8.50 -0.14 10.35
C SER A 19 -8.85 -1.23 11.35
N VAL A 20 -9.56 -2.28 10.91
CA VAL A 20 -9.91 -3.42 11.77
C VAL A 20 -8.66 -4.17 12.20
N LEU A 21 -7.72 -4.40 11.28
CA LEU A 21 -6.46 -5.09 11.57
C LEU A 21 -5.61 -4.32 12.59
N PHE A 22 -5.42 -3.01 12.37
CA PHE A 22 -4.62 -2.15 13.24
C PHE A 22 -5.24 -2.06 14.64
N GLY A 23 -6.53 -1.72 14.72
CA GLY A 23 -7.25 -1.64 15.99
C GLY A 23 -7.31 -3.00 16.70
N GLY A 24 -7.56 -4.07 15.95
CA GLY A 24 -7.58 -5.43 16.47
C GLY A 24 -6.27 -5.84 17.15
N HIS A 25 -5.13 -5.49 16.54
CA HIS A 25 -3.83 -5.71 17.17
C HIS A 25 -3.59 -4.80 18.38
N TRP A 26 -4.07 -3.56 18.34
CA TRP A 26 -3.95 -2.63 19.47
C TRP A 26 -4.70 -3.13 20.72
N PHE A 27 -5.87 -3.75 20.50
CA PHE A 27 -6.70 -4.32 21.56
C PHE A 27 -6.43 -5.82 21.82
N ASN A 28 -5.32 -6.37 21.31
CA ASN A 28 -4.91 -7.76 21.51
C ASN A 28 -5.97 -8.80 21.15
N LEU A 29 -6.71 -8.59 20.06
CA LEU A 29 -7.60 -9.61 19.52
C LEU A 29 -6.81 -10.87 19.09
N PRO A 30 -7.43 -12.06 19.16
CA PRO A 30 -6.79 -13.31 18.80
C PRO A 30 -6.38 -13.32 17.32
N ARG A 31 -5.28 -14.01 17.02
CA ARG A 31 -4.67 -14.07 15.68
C ARG A 31 -5.66 -14.57 14.64
N GLU A 32 -6.46 -15.57 14.98
CA GLU A 32 -7.42 -16.24 14.11
C GLU A 32 -8.49 -15.25 13.62
N ALA A 33 -8.89 -14.31 14.48
CA ALA A 33 -9.83 -13.25 14.11
C ALA A 33 -9.21 -12.22 13.16
N LEU A 34 -7.89 -12.02 13.21
CA LEU A 34 -7.17 -10.96 12.47
C LEU A 34 -6.59 -11.43 11.13
N LEU A 35 -6.30 -12.72 10.97
CA LEU A 35 -5.76 -13.28 9.72
C LEU A 35 -6.64 -12.98 8.49
N PRO A 36 -7.98 -13.12 8.52
CA PRO A 36 -8.83 -12.77 7.38
C PRO A 36 -8.67 -11.30 6.98
N TRP A 37 -8.62 -10.40 7.96
CA TRP A 37 -8.44 -8.96 7.73
C TRP A 37 -7.07 -8.63 7.19
N LEU A 38 -6.02 -9.34 7.64
CA LEU A 38 -4.68 -9.22 7.07
C LEU A 38 -4.68 -9.58 5.58
N TYR A 39 -5.26 -10.73 5.22
CA TYR A 39 -5.35 -11.13 3.81
C TYR A 39 -6.19 -10.17 2.99
N TRP A 40 -7.34 -9.71 3.49
CA TRP A 40 -8.16 -8.70 2.82
C TRP A 40 -7.39 -7.42 2.56
N THR A 41 -6.61 -6.97 3.54
CA THR A 41 -5.79 -5.76 3.42
C THR A 41 -4.67 -5.95 2.38
N ILE A 42 -4.01 -7.11 2.38
CA ILE A 42 -2.96 -7.45 1.39
C ILE A 42 -3.56 -7.51 -0.02
N PHE A 43 -4.64 -8.27 -0.23
CA PHE A 43 -5.22 -8.47 -1.56
C PHE A 43 -5.83 -7.20 -2.13
N SER A 44 -6.52 -6.39 -1.31
CA SER A 44 -7.02 -5.08 -1.74
C SER A 44 -5.86 -4.12 -2.09
N GLY A 45 -4.77 -4.11 -1.31
CA GLY A 45 -3.58 -3.33 -1.60
C GLY A 45 -2.87 -3.76 -2.89
N ALA A 46 -2.75 -5.06 -3.11
CA ALA A 46 -2.22 -5.64 -4.34
C ALA A 46 -3.13 -5.31 -5.54
N GLY A 47 -4.45 -5.37 -5.38
CA GLY A 47 -5.41 -5.00 -6.42
C GLY A 47 -5.30 -3.52 -6.82
N ILE A 48 -5.17 -2.61 -5.85
CA ILE A 48 -4.92 -1.18 -6.13
C ILE A 48 -3.62 -1.04 -6.91
N THR A 49 -2.56 -1.72 -6.48
CA THR A 49 -1.24 -1.67 -7.12
C THR A 49 -1.30 -2.18 -8.56
N ALA A 50 -1.99 -3.29 -8.82
CA ALA A 50 -2.18 -3.84 -10.16
C ALA A 50 -2.91 -2.86 -11.08
N LEU A 51 -3.91 -2.11 -10.58
CA LEU A 51 -4.61 -1.09 -11.37
C LEU A 51 -3.74 0.13 -11.69
N GLU A 52 -2.82 0.51 -10.81
CA GLU A 52 -1.85 1.58 -11.07
C GLU A 52 -0.83 1.12 -12.13
N ILE A 53 -0.33 -0.12 -12.02
CA ILE A 53 0.59 -0.71 -12.99
C ILE A 53 -0.05 -0.79 -14.38
N TYR A 54 -1.30 -1.27 -14.45
CA TYR A 54 -2.04 -1.36 -15.71
C TYR A 54 -2.26 0.02 -16.36
N ALA A 55 -2.37 1.08 -15.56
CA ALA A 55 -2.53 2.44 -16.07
C ALA A 55 -1.22 3.03 -16.64
N GLY A 56 -0.05 2.57 -16.20
CA GLY A 56 1.23 2.98 -16.76
C GLY A 56 2.44 2.45 -15.99
N PHE A 57 3.37 1.82 -16.70
CA PHE A 57 4.56 1.21 -16.09
C PHE A 57 5.53 2.24 -15.48
N ASP A 58 5.52 3.48 -15.97
CA ASP A 58 6.29 4.60 -15.41
C ASP A 58 6.03 4.83 -13.91
N TRP A 59 4.87 4.41 -13.40
CA TRP A 59 4.51 4.52 -11.99
C TRP A 59 5.52 3.82 -11.06
N PHE A 60 6.11 2.69 -11.50
CA PHE A 60 7.13 1.97 -10.72
C PHE A 60 8.37 2.80 -10.42
N LEU A 61 8.72 3.73 -11.33
CA LEU A 61 9.91 4.56 -11.21
C LEU A 61 9.65 5.85 -10.44
N GLN A 62 8.38 6.16 -10.17
CA GLN A 62 7.98 7.31 -9.38
C GLN A 62 8.11 7.00 -7.89
N LEU A 63 8.50 7.99 -7.09
CA LEU A 63 8.58 7.87 -5.64
C LEU A 63 7.28 7.32 -5.03
N ALA A 64 6.12 7.75 -5.57
CA ALA A 64 4.82 7.24 -5.13
C ALA A 64 4.66 5.72 -5.34
N GLY A 65 5.12 5.20 -6.47
CA GLY A 65 5.07 3.77 -6.74
C GLY A 65 5.95 2.99 -5.80
N VAL A 66 7.17 3.46 -5.58
CA VAL A 66 8.10 2.84 -4.63
C VAL A 66 7.56 2.84 -3.20
N MET A 67 6.95 3.94 -2.74
CA MET A 67 6.31 3.99 -1.41
C MET A 67 5.15 2.99 -1.28
N VAL A 68 4.31 2.87 -2.31
CA VAL A 68 3.17 1.93 -2.31
C VAL A 68 3.66 0.48 -2.32
N LEU A 69 4.67 0.16 -3.13
CA LEU A 69 5.27 -1.17 -3.17
C LEU A 69 5.98 -1.51 -1.86
N GLY A 70 6.74 -0.55 -1.31
CA GLY A 70 7.44 -0.72 -0.04
C GLY A 70 6.48 -1.03 1.11
N LYS A 71 5.39 -0.26 1.26
CA LYS A 71 4.40 -0.56 2.30
C LYS A 71 3.67 -1.88 2.06
N LEU A 72 3.44 -2.28 0.81
CA LEU A 72 2.81 -3.58 0.49
C LEU A 72 3.72 -4.74 0.87
N VAL A 73 5.03 -4.64 0.58
CA VAL A 73 6.03 -5.62 1.03
C VAL A 73 6.03 -5.71 2.56
N ILE A 74 6.09 -4.58 3.27
CA ILE A 74 6.05 -4.56 4.74
C ILE A 74 4.77 -5.24 5.27
N LEU A 75 3.62 -4.93 4.69
CA LEU A 75 2.33 -5.53 5.06
C LEU A 75 2.34 -7.06 4.84
N SER A 76 2.89 -7.53 3.71
CA SER A 76 3.01 -8.95 3.40
C SER A 76 4.01 -9.70 4.27
N LEU A 77 4.92 -9.01 4.96
CA LEU A 77 5.88 -9.59 5.89
C LEU A 77 5.31 -9.80 7.30
N ILE A 78 4.16 -9.21 7.64
CA ILE A 78 3.53 -9.34 8.97
C ILE A 78 3.29 -10.81 9.40
N PRO A 79 2.83 -11.74 8.52
CA PRO A 79 2.68 -13.14 8.92
C PRO A 79 3.97 -13.81 9.40
N LEU A 80 5.12 -13.36 8.87
CA LEU A 80 6.45 -13.88 9.23
C LEU A 80 7.00 -13.20 10.50
N PHE A 81 6.75 -11.91 10.66
CA PHE A 81 7.21 -11.09 11.78
C PHE A 81 6.05 -10.72 12.72
N TRP A 82 5.31 -11.73 13.16
CA TRP A 82 4.07 -11.53 13.93
C TRP A 82 4.30 -10.79 15.25
N GLU A 83 5.43 -11.02 15.91
CA GLU A 83 5.76 -10.31 17.16
C GLU A 83 5.96 -8.81 16.95
N GLN A 84 6.43 -8.39 15.78
CA GLN A 84 6.65 -6.98 15.42
C GLN A 84 5.46 -6.36 14.66
N ARG A 85 4.32 -7.05 14.59
CA ARG A 85 3.14 -6.66 13.79
C ARG A 85 2.68 -5.22 14.01
N LEU A 86 2.62 -4.74 15.26
CA LEU A 86 2.18 -3.38 15.56
C LEU A 86 3.15 -2.34 15.01
N THR A 87 4.45 -2.58 15.16
CA THR A 87 5.51 -1.73 14.60
C THR A 87 5.43 -1.70 13.07
N LEU A 88 5.30 -2.86 12.42
CA LEU A 88 5.20 -2.96 10.97
C LEU A 88 3.94 -2.27 10.44
N LEU A 89 2.79 -2.49 11.08
CA LEU A 89 1.54 -1.81 10.72
C LEU A 89 1.62 -0.29 10.90
N SER A 90 2.31 0.17 11.95
CA SER A 90 2.54 1.60 12.17
C SER A 90 3.38 2.20 11.05
N PHE A 91 4.44 1.51 10.61
CA PHE A 91 5.20 1.93 9.43
C PHE A 91 4.34 1.97 8.16
N VAL A 92 3.51 0.94 7.92
CA VAL A 92 2.58 0.93 6.77
C VAL A 92 1.62 2.12 6.82
N MET A 93 1.08 2.45 8.00
CA MET A 93 0.19 3.59 8.20
C MET A 93 0.90 4.92 7.92
N ILE A 94 2.10 5.11 8.46
CA ILE A 94 2.90 6.33 8.28
C ILE A 94 3.25 6.52 6.81
N ILE A 95 3.79 5.49 6.14
CA ILE A 95 4.11 5.55 4.70
C ILE A 95 2.86 5.84 3.88
N GLY A 96 1.73 5.20 4.22
CA GLY A 96 0.45 5.42 3.56
C GLY A 96 -0.09 6.84 3.72
N SER A 97 -0.01 7.41 4.93
CA SER A 97 -0.45 8.76 5.24
C SER A 97 0.43 9.80 4.53
N VAL A 98 1.76 9.73 4.73
CA VAL A 98 2.72 10.63 4.09
C VAL A 98 2.59 10.56 2.57
N GLY A 99 2.57 9.36 1.99
CA GLY A 99 2.44 9.17 0.55
C GLY A 99 1.13 9.70 -0.04
N SER A 100 0.04 9.74 0.74
CA SER A 100 -1.26 10.25 0.29
C SER A 100 -1.36 11.78 0.34
N HIS A 101 -0.62 12.43 1.24
CA HIS A 101 -0.60 13.89 1.40
C HIS A 101 0.63 14.56 0.78
N MET A 102 1.50 13.78 0.16
CA MET A 102 2.71 14.29 -0.48
C MET A 102 2.37 15.17 -1.72
N PRO A 103 3.05 16.31 -1.91
CA PRO A 103 2.83 17.18 -3.07
C PRO A 103 3.11 16.43 -4.39
N GLY A 104 2.38 16.81 -5.45
CA GLY A 104 2.46 16.16 -6.76
C GLY A 104 3.86 16.11 -7.37
N SER A 105 4.69 17.12 -7.08
CA SER A 105 6.09 17.19 -7.52
C SER A 105 6.94 16.03 -7.00
N LEU A 106 6.79 15.70 -5.71
CA LEU A 106 7.48 14.56 -5.09
C LEU A 106 6.81 13.24 -5.51
N ARG A 107 5.48 13.21 -5.62
CA ARG A 107 4.73 12.02 -6.03
C ARG A 107 5.17 11.49 -7.40
N HIS A 108 5.39 12.38 -8.35
CA HIS A 108 5.82 12.04 -9.71
C HIS A 108 7.34 12.14 -9.92
N PHE A 109 8.11 12.34 -8.84
CA PHE A 109 9.56 12.38 -8.91
C PHE A 109 10.10 11.02 -9.37
N ARG A 110 10.82 11.01 -10.50
CA ARG A 110 11.47 9.81 -11.05
C ARG A 110 12.77 9.57 -10.27
N LEU A 111 12.85 8.45 -9.57
CA LEU A 111 14.02 8.08 -8.77
C LEU A 111 15.25 7.78 -9.65
N PHE A 112 15.01 7.30 -10.87
CA PHE A 112 16.05 7.08 -11.87
C PHE A 112 15.80 8.00 -13.07
N PRO A 113 16.73 8.92 -13.40
CA PRO A 113 16.69 9.61 -14.66
C PRO A 113 16.93 8.58 -15.77
N LEU A 114 15.89 8.21 -16.51
CA LEU A 114 16.09 7.55 -17.79
C LEU A 114 16.90 8.53 -18.64
N ARG A 115 18.16 8.18 -18.93
CA ARG A 115 19.08 8.95 -19.77
C ARG A 115 18.31 9.45 -21.00
N LYS A 116 18.20 10.78 -21.17
CA LYS A 116 17.73 11.37 -22.43
C LYS A 116 18.61 10.79 -23.54
N ARG A 117 18.03 9.99 -24.44
CA ARG A 117 18.66 9.76 -25.74
C ARG A 117 18.64 11.11 -26.46
N SER A 118 19.79 11.78 -26.47
CA SER A 118 20.05 12.86 -27.42
C SER A 118 20.01 12.24 -28.81
N VAL A 119 18.98 12.57 -29.59
CA VAL A 119 19.03 12.48 -31.05
C VAL A 119 19.65 13.76 -31.54
#